data_AF-A0A2N2LE38-F1
#
_entry.id   AF-A0A2N2LE38-F1
#
_cell.length_a   1.000
_cell.length_b   1.000
_cell.length_c   1.000
_cell.angle_alpha   90.00
_cell.angle_beta   90.00
_cell.angle_gamma   90.00
#
_symmetry.space_group_name_H-M   'P 1'
#
loop_
_entity.id
_entity.type
_entity.pdbx_description
1 polymer ?
#
loop_
_entity_poly.entity_id
_entity_poly.type
_entity_poly.pdbx_seq_one_letter_code
_entity_poly.pdbx_strand_id
1 'polypeptide(L)'
;GMSAVMQMGISHDASWISTWMIRFVTAPMALAGVGAFLSIFGIFMVSTKENAGPKELMFALNKSVYFSSLLIAIAAYFITRSMLPAEYSFGIFLSAITGLLAGILIGWFTERSTSHSYKPTRAIADQAEFGPATVILEGIGLGMLSTAAPVITIVVAVMAAFSFSRGFESIEMGLYGIGFGAVGMLATLGVTLAMDAFGPIADNAGGNAQMCHLPEEVRERTDNLDSVGNTTAATGKGFAIGSAALTGMALLAAYMEEVRNGIVLMGQKIGQVPYLHIAYTQEYSANIKADNASIMQYIDYYKIFVLNPKFLMGIFLGGMVVFVFSALTIKAVGKAAGKMVEEVRRQFRTMPGILEGTTKPDYANCVRISTLSAQQEMILPALIGILTPIVVGLIFGVAGVLGVLVGGLTTGFILATMMNNAGGAWDNAKKYVETGVHGGKGSDCHKATVVGDTVGDPFKDTSGPCINILIKLMSMISIVFAGFIVAYSPRIEALYTPKGEKSQYNNEVLYNAAPAMPAQEELPAESAMGQE
;
A
#
# COMPACT_ATOMS: atom_id res chain seq x y z
N GLY A 1 15.80 1.04 -9.93
CA GLY A 1 16.58 2.22 -10.34
C GLY A 1 18.03 1.84 -10.51
N MET A 2 18.80 1.85 -9.41
CA MET A 2 20.23 1.51 -9.42
C MET A 2 20.56 0.15 -10.05
N SER A 3 19.87 -0.92 -9.61
CA SER A 3 20.07 -2.28 -10.14
C SER A 3 19.80 -2.37 -11.65
N ALA A 4 18.84 -1.59 -12.15
CA ALA A 4 18.52 -1.56 -13.58
C ALA A 4 19.63 -0.88 -14.38
N VAL A 5 20.21 0.22 -13.86
CA VAL A 5 21.37 0.88 -14.48
C VAL A 5 22.60 0.00 -14.44
N MET A 6 22.84 -0.75 -13.36
CA MET A 6 23.95 -1.69 -13.29
C MET A 6 23.88 -2.79 -14.35
N GLN A 7 22.68 -3.33 -14.62
CA GLN A 7 22.50 -4.33 -15.68
C GLN A 7 22.67 -3.74 -17.09
N MET A 8 22.21 -2.51 -17.33
CA MET A 8 22.45 -1.82 -18.61
C MET A 8 23.92 -1.40 -18.79
N GLY A 9 24.60 -1.10 -17.68
CA GLY A 9 25.93 -0.53 -17.64
C GLY A 9 27.08 -1.51 -17.81
N ILE A 10 26.82 -2.81 -18.01
CA ILE A 10 27.86 -3.85 -18.12
C ILE A 10 28.87 -3.53 -19.25
N SER A 11 28.44 -2.81 -20.29
CA SER A 11 29.27 -2.36 -21.42
C SER A 11 29.69 -0.89 -21.37
N HIS A 12 29.43 -0.18 -20.26
CA HIS A 12 29.66 1.26 -20.14
C HIS A 12 30.68 1.60 -19.04
N ASP A 13 31.26 2.80 -19.11
CA ASP A 13 32.25 3.26 -18.14
C ASP A 13 31.60 3.70 -16.82
N ALA A 14 32.41 3.84 -15.77
CA ALA A 14 31.93 4.21 -14.43
C ALA A 14 31.25 5.60 -14.40
N SER A 15 31.65 6.52 -15.27
CA SER A 15 31.07 7.86 -15.37
C SER A 15 29.62 7.80 -15.91
N TRP A 16 29.37 6.97 -16.92
CA TRP A 16 28.04 6.72 -17.45
C TRP A 16 27.14 6.08 -16.39
N ILE A 17 27.63 5.02 -15.73
CA ILE A 17 26.87 4.29 -14.70
C ILE A 17 26.42 5.24 -13.59
N SER A 18 27.36 6.00 -13.01
CA SER A 18 27.06 6.94 -11.93
C SER A 18 26.05 8.02 -12.33
N THR A 19 26.18 8.58 -13.54
CA THR A 19 25.27 9.60 -14.06
C THR A 19 23.84 9.08 -14.19
N TRP A 20 23.66 7.90 -14.77
CA TRP A 20 22.33 7.33 -14.97
C TRP A 20 21.73 6.77 -13.68
N MET A 21 22.53 6.25 -12.75
CA MET A 21 22.05 5.85 -11.43
C MET A 21 21.35 7.01 -10.72
N ILE A 22 21.98 8.19 -10.69
CA ILE A 22 21.39 9.39 -10.08
C ILE A 22 20.09 9.77 -10.79
N ARG A 23 20.06 9.75 -12.13
CA ARG A 23 18.86 10.09 -12.91
C ARG A 23 17.69 9.13 -12.70
N PHE A 24 17.95 7.82 -12.65
CA PHE A 24 16.92 6.81 -12.38
C PHE A 24 16.38 6.88 -10.95
N VAL A 25 17.18 7.32 -9.98
CA VAL A 25 16.71 7.54 -8.60
C VAL A 25 15.88 8.83 -8.51
N THR A 26 16.32 9.89 -9.18
CA THR A 26 15.70 11.22 -9.08
C THR A 26 14.49 11.44 -9.97
N ALA A 27 14.35 10.74 -11.10
CA ALA A 27 13.21 10.87 -12.01
C ALA A 27 11.83 10.65 -11.34
N PRO A 28 11.60 9.58 -10.54
CA PRO A 28 10.33 9.41 -9.84
C PRO A 28 10.11 10.51 -8.77
N MET A 29 11.17 10.98 -8.12
CA MET A 29 11.08 12.08 -7.15
C MET A 29 10.69 13.40 -7.83
N ALA A 30 11.23 13.66 -9.02
CA ALA A 30 10.87 14.82 -9.82
C ALA A 30 9.40 14.77 -10.26
N LEU A 31 8.92 13.61 -10.71
CA LEU A 31 7.50 13.43 -11.06
C LEU A 31 6.59 13.65 -9.86
N ALA A 32 6.93 13.09 -8.70
CA ALA A 32 6.17 13.30 -7.47
C ALA A 32 6.14 14.78 -7.05
N GLY A 33 7.29 15.46 -7.10
CA GLY A 33 7.40 16.89 -6.79
C GLY A 33 6.57 17.76 -7.73
N VAL A 34 6.69 17.56 -9.04
CA VAL A 34 5.89 18.29 -10.04
C VAL A 34 4.40 17.95 -9.88
N GLY A 35 4.05 16.68 -9.64
CA GLY A 35 2.66 16.25 -9.42
C GLY A 35 2.01 16.93 -8.22
N ALA A 36 2.77 17.15 -7.13
CA ALA A 36 2.29 17.90 -5.98
C ALA A 36 1.90 19.34 -6.35
N PHE A 37 2.73 20.04 -7.13
CA PHE A 37 2.40 21.39 -7.63
C PHE A 37 1.22 21.37 -8.61
N LEU A 38 1.17 20.40 -9.53
CA LEU A 38 0.08 20.27 -10.50
C LEU A 38 -1.27 19.95 -9.85
N SER A 39 -1.25 19.27 -8.70
CA SER A 39 -2.45 18.99 -7.91
C SER A 39 -3.11 20.27 -7.36
N ILE A 40 -2.32 21.32 -7.05
CA ILE A 40 -2.85 22.61 -6.59
C ILE A 40 -3.74 23.25 -7.67
N PHE A 41 -3.32 23.17 -8.94
CA PHE A 41 -4.12 23.70 -10.05
C PHE A 41 -5.45 22.97 -10.24
N GLY A 42 -5.50 21.67 -9.89
CA GLY A 42 -6.74 20.89 -9.93
C GLY A 42 -7.82 21.42 -9.00
N ILE A 43 -7.44 21.96 -7.84
CA ILE A 43 -8.38 22.48 -6.84
C ILE A 43 -9.22 23.64 -7.43
N PHE A 44 -8.63 24.49 -8.26
CA PHE A 44 -9.34 25.61 -8.89
C PHE A 44 -10.40 25.18 -9.93
N MET A 45 -10.44 23.89 -10.31
CA MET A 45 -11.48 23.35 -11.19
C MET A 45 -12.73 22.89 -10.45
N VAL A 46 -12.70 22.81 -9.12
CA VAL A 46 -13.84 22.40 -8.30
C VAL A 46 -14.85 23.54 -8.23
N SER A 47 -16.02 23.35 -8.86
CA SER A 47 -17.12 24.31 -8.83
C SER A 47 -18.45 23.58 -9.03
N THR A 48 -19.47 23.96 -8.28
CA THR A 48 -20.82 23.37 -8.32
C THR A 48 -21.89 24.43 -8.04
N LYS A 49 -23.16 24.08 -8.27
CA LYS A 49 -24.34 24.95 -8.01
C LYS A 49 -24.81 24.81 -6.55
N GLU A 50 -25.57 25.78 -6.02
CA GLU A 50 -26.01 25.78 -4.61
C GLU A 50 -26.92 24.60 -4.22
N ASN A 51 -27.76 24.10 -5.15
CA ASN A 51 -28.67 22.97 -4.91
C ASN A 51 -28.20 21.69 -5.62
N ALA A 52 -26.88 21.48 -5.66
CA ALA A 52 -26.30 20.35 -6.37
C ALA A 52 -26.60 19.02 -5.67
N GLY A 53 -27.07 18.04 -6.44
CA GLY A 53 -27.28 16.69 -5.92
C GLY A 53 -25.96 15.92 -5.73
N PRO A 54 -25.98 14.75 -5.05
CA PRO A 54 -24.77 13.96 -4.78
C PRO A 54 -23.95 13.60 -6.03
N LYS A 55 -24.62 13.33 -7.16
CA LYS A 55 -23.94 13.05 -8.45
C LYS A 55 -23.20 14.26 -9.01
N GLU A 56 -23.79 15.44 -8.89
CA GLU A 56 -23.20 16.68 -9.42
C GLU A 56 -22.01 17.11 -8.56
N LEU A 57 -22.13 16.96 -7.24
CA LEU A 57 -21.04 17.16 -6.28
C LEU A 57 -19.87 16.20 -6.55
N MET A 58 -20.16 14.90 -6.71
CA MET A 58 -19.12 13.91 -7.03
C MET A 58 -18.44 14.20 -8.38
N PHE A 59 -19.21 14.61 -9.39
CA PHE A 59 -18.64 15.01 -10.68
C PHE A 59 -17.73 16.23 -10.57
N ALA A 60 -18.11 17.24 -9.77
CA ALA A 60 -17.28 18.42 -9.54
C ALA A 60 -15.93 18.07 -8.92
N LEU A 61 -15.90 17.14 -7.96
CA LEU A 61 -14.67 16.65 -7.34
C LEU A 61 -13.85 15.74 -8.28
N ASN A 62 -14.50 14.81 -8.98
CA ASN A 62 -13.80 13.95 -9.95
C ASN A 62 -13.16 14.75 -11.10
N LYS A 63 -13.79 15.87 -11.51
CA LYS A 63 -13.24 16.77 -12.52
C LYS A 63 -11.85 17.30 -12.14
N SER A 64 -11.61 17.63 -10.86
CA SER A 64 -10.28 18.07 -10.43
C SER A 64 -9.24 16.96 -10.53
N VAL A 65 -9.61 15.72 -10.19
CA VAL A 65 -8.70 14.56 -10.31
C VAL A 65 -8.35 14.30 -11.77
N TYR A 66 -9.35 14.29 -12.67
CA TYR A 66 -9.10 14.06 -14.10
C TYR A 66 -8.23 15.15 -14.72
N PHE A 67 -8.46 16.41 -14.36
CA PHE A 67 -7.65 17.52 -14.84
C PHE A 67 -6.20 17.44 -14.33
N SER A 68 -5.99 17.24 -13.03
CA SER A 68 -4.63 17.04 -12.48
C SER A 68 -3.94 15.83 -13.10
N SER A 69 -4.69 14.75 -13.34
CA SER A 69 -4.17 13.53 -13.97
C SER A 69 -3.67 13.79 -15.39
N LEU A 70 -4.39 14.61 -16.17
CA LEU A 70 -3.96 15.03 -17.51
C LEU A 70 -2.67 15.85 -17.46
N LEU A 71 -2.58 16.82 -16.54
CA LEU A 71 -1.36 17.64 -16.38
C LEU A 71 -0.16 16.78 -15.97
N ILE A 72 -0.36 15.83 -15.07
CA ILE A 72 0.67 14.89 -14.63
C ILE A 72 1.12 13.98 -15.77
N ALA A 73 0.20 13.51 -16.62
CA ALA A 73 0.55 12.75 -17.81
C ALA A 73 1.47 13.56 -18.75
N ILE A 74 1.15 14.83 -18.98
CA ILE A 74 1.99 15.73 -19.79
C ILE A 74 3.37 15.92 -19.13
N ALA A 75 3.41 16.18 -17.82
CA ALA A 75 4.66 16.34 -17.10
C ALA A 75 5.52 15.06 -17.11
N ALA A 76 4.90 13.88 -16.95
CA ALA A 76 5.57 12.59 -17.01
C ALA A 76 6.27 12.38 -18.35
N TYR A 77 5.67 12.79 -19.47
CA TYR A 77 6.31 12.72 -20.78
C TYR A 77 7.61 13.55 -20.83
N PHE A 78 7.58 14.81 -20.40
CA PHE A 78 8.77 15.67 -20.42
C PHE A 78 9.85 15.22 -19.41
N ILE A 79 9.45 14.77 -18.22
CA ILE A 79 10.38 14.28 -17.19
C ILE A 79 11.10 13.02 -17.66
N THR A 80 10.36 12.02 -18.13
CA THR A 80 10.96 10.77 -18.61
C THR A 80 11.82 11.02 -19.86
N ARG A 81 11.39 11.87 -20.79
CA ARG A 81 12.16 12.20 -22.00
C ARG A 81 13.47 12.93 -21.72
N SER A 82 13.53 13.76 -20.67
CA SER A 82 14.72 14.55 -20.31
C SER A 82 15.67 13.82 -19.37
N MET A 83 15.14 13.02 -18.44
CA MET A 83 15.93 12.38 -17.39
C MET A 83 16.33 10.94 -17.70
N LEU A 84 15.63 10.23 -18.59
CA LEU A 84 15.90 8.82 -18.88
C LEU A 84 16.49 8.64 -20.29
N PRO A 85 17.23 7.54 -20.55
CA PRO A 85 17.78 7.27 -21.87
C PRO A 85 16.65 7.15 -22.90
N ALA A 86 16.89 7.63 -24.12
CA ALA A 86 15.86 7.69 -25.18
C ALA A 86 15.21 6.33 -25.48
N GLU A 87 15.97 5.25 -25.31
CA GLU A 87 15.51 3.87 -25.49
C GLU A 87 14.44 3.45 -24.47
N TYR A 88 14.55 3.91 -23.22
CA TYR A 88 13.66 3.51 -22.12
C TYR A 88 12.64 4.60 -21.77
N SER A 89 12.87 5.86 -22.15
CA SER A 89 12.07 6.99 -21.71
C SER A 89 10.58 6.83 -22.04
N PHE A 90 10.26 6.38 -23.25
CA PHE A 90 8.87 6.24 -23.68
C PHE A 90 8.16 5.07 -22.97
N GLY A 91 8.87 3.96 -22.74
CA GLY A 91 8.33 2.81 -22.00
C GLY A 91 8.03 3.13 -20.53
N ILE A 92 8.93 3.89 -19.88
CA ILE A 92 8.73 4.35 -18.49
C ILE A 92 7.63 5.41 -18.41
N PHE A 93 7.51 6.29 -19.42
CA PHE A 93 6.37 7.18 -19.55
C PHE A 93 5.04 6.40 -19.58
N LEU A 94 4.92 5.41 -20.46
CA LEU A 94 3.72 4.57 -20.53
C LEU A 94 3.45 3.84 -19.21
N SER A 95 4.51 3.42 -18.49
CA SER A 95 4.37 2.84 -17.15
C SER A 95 3.73 3.83 -16.16
N ALA A 96 4.14 5.11 -16.16
CA ALA A 96 3.49 6.15 -15.36
C ALA A 96 2.01 6.31 -15.70
N ILE A 97 1.67 6.32 -17.00
CA ILE A 97 0.29 6.41 -17.49
C ILE A 97 -0.54 5.21 -17.03
N THR A 98 -0.01 3.99 -17.07
CA THR A 98 -0.74 2.80 -16.61
C THR A 98 -1.10 2.88 -15.13
N GLY A 99 -0.20 3.37 -14.28
CA GLY A 99 -0.49 3.56 -12.86
C GLY A 99 -1.51 4.65 -12.59
N LEU A 100 -1.43 5.77 -13.32
CA LEU A 100 -2.40 6.86 -13.27
C LEU A 100 -3.81 6.39 -13.67
N LEU A 101 -3.92 5.66 -14.79
CA LEU A 101 -5.18 5.06 -15.23
C LEU A 101 -5.70 4.02 -14.23
N ALA A 102 -4.83 3.20 -13.65
CA ALA A 102 -5.22 2.23 -12.63
C ALA A 102 -5.82 2.92 -11.40
N GLY A 103 -5.24 4.05 -10.95
CA GLY A 103 -5.77 4.84 -9.84
C GLY A 103 -7.17 5.38 -10.13
N ILE A 104 -7.37 5.94 -11.32
CA ILE A 104 -8.67 6.44 -11.78
C ILE A 104 -9.71 5.31 -11.83
N LEU A 105 -9.35 4.16 -12.41
CA LEU A 105 -10.25 3.00 -12.52
C LEU A 105 -10.64 2.46 -11.15
N ILE A 106 -9.68 2.31 -10.23
CA ILE A 106 -9.97 1.86 -8.86
C ILE A 106 -10.92 2.83 -8.16
N GLY A 107 -10.70 4.14 -8.29
CA GLY A 107 -11.60 5.16 -7.77
C GLY A 107 -13.02 5.02 -8.34
N TRP A 108 -13.14 4.84 -9.65
CA TRP A 108 -14.42 4.67 -10.33
C TRP A 108 -15.18 3.40 -9.89
N PHE A 109 -14.50 2.25 -9.81
CA PHE A 109 -15.11 1.01 -9.33
C PHE A 109 -15.53 1.10 -7.86
N THR A 110 -14.75 1.82 -7.05
CA THR A 110 -15.07 2.07 -5.64
C THR A 110 -16.32 2.94 -5.51
N GLU A 111 -16.37 4.08 -6.22
CA GLU A 111 -17.56 4.96 -6.26
C GLU A 111 -18.83 4.18 -6.64
N ARG A 112 -18.74 3.33 -7.67
CA ARG A 112 -19.87 2.52 -8.14
C ARG A 112 -20.37 1.53 -7.09
N SER A 113 -19.49 1.04 -6.23
CA SER A 113 -19.80 0.05 -5.20
C SER A 113 -20.26 0.70 -3.89
N THR A 114 -19.87 1.93 -3.62
CA THR A 114 -20.17 2.60 -2.34
C THR A 114 -21.27 3.65 -2.44
N SER A 115 -21.42 4.36 -3.56
CA SER A 115 -22.43 5.43 -3.66
C SER A 115 -23.86 4.91 -3.84
N HIS A 116 -24.79 5.44 -3.05
CA HIS A 116 -26.24 5.16 -3.18
C HIS A 116 -26.87 5.67 -4.48
N SER A 117 -26.11 6.41 -5.30
CA SER A 117 -26.49 6.73 -6.68
C SER A 117 -26.57 5.50 -7.58
N TYR A 118 -25.89 4.41 -7.23
CA TYR A 118 -25.81 3.19 -8.03
C TYR A 118 -26.64 2.06 -7.44
N LYS A 119 -26.86 1.00 -8.24
CA LYS A 119 -27.65 -0.17 -7.83
C LYS A 119 -27.03 -0.97 -6.68
N PRO A 120 -25.70 -1.20 -6.59
CA PRO A 120 -25.14 -2.08 -5.57
C PRO A 120 -25.43 -1.60 -4.14
N THR A 121 -25.21 -0.33 -3.84
CA THR A 121 -25.53 0.24 -2.52
C THR A 121 -27.02 0.28 -2.24
N ARG A 122 -27.86 0.51 -3.27
CA ARG A 122 -29.31 0.50 -3.12
C ARG A 122 -29.85 -0.90 -2.80
N ALA A 123 -29.25 -1.94 -3.36
CA ALA A 123 -29.62 -3.32 -3.03
C ALA A 123 -29.42 -3.61 -1.53
N ILE A 124 -28.39 -3.07 -0.87
CA ILE A 124 -28.21 -3.18 0.59
C ILE A 124 -29.36 -2.49 1.34
N ALA A 125 -29.76 -1.30 0.90
CA ALA A 125 -30.89 -0.60 1.52
C ALA A 125 -32.22 -1.34 1.32
N ASP A 126 -32.41 -1.97 0.15
CA ASP A 126 -33.59 -2.78 -0.14
C ASP A 126 -33.67 -4.02 0.77
N GLN A 127 -32.51 -4.59 1.17
CA GLN A 127 -32.47 -5.69 2.12
C GLN A 127 -32.90 -5.31 3.54
N ALA A 128 -33.03 -4.03 3.86
CA ALA A 128 -33.47 -3.55 5.16
C ALA A 128 -34.92 -3.93 5.48
N GLU A 129 -35.77 -4.18 4.46
CA GLU A 129 -37.13 -4.70 4.62
C GLU A 129 -37.16 -6.06 5.32
N PHE A 130 -36.10 -6.86 5.16
CA PHE A 130 -35.96 -8.18 5.80
C PHE A 130 -35.18 -8.14 7.12
N GLY A 131 -34.70 -6.96 7.53
CA GLY A 131 -34.04 -6.71 8.81
C GLY A 131 -32.51 -6.63 8.78
N PRO A 132 -31.86 -6.52 9.94
CA PRO A 132 -30.42 -6.24 10.03
C PRO A 132 -29.53 -7.35 9.46
N ALA A 133 -29.95 -8.62 9.59
CA ALA A 133 -29.13 -9.76 9.18
C ALA A 133 -28.91 -9.79 7.65
N THR A 134 -29.96 -9.53 6.87
CA THR A 134 -29.89 -9.47 5.40
C THR A 134 -29.09 -8.27 4.92
N VAL A 135 -29.20 -7.11 5.59
CA VAL A 135 -28.34 -5.94 5.33
C VAL A 135 -26.86 -6.29 5.50
N ILE A 136 -26.50 -7.00 6.58
CA ILE A 136 -25.12 -7.43 6.82
C ILE A 136 -24.68 -8.45 5.75
N LEU A 137 -25.51 -9.43 5.42
CA LEU A 137 -25.14 -10.42 4.40
C LEU A 137 -24.89 -9.78 3.04
N GLU A 138 -25.76 -8.85 2.63
CA GLU A 138 -25.64 -8.15 1.34
C GLU A 138 -24.40 -7.25 1.29
N GLY A 139 -24.09 -6.52 2.37
CA GLY A 139 -22.89 -5.69 2.41
C GLY A 139 -21.58 -6.48 2.42
N ILE A 140 -21.53 -7.62 3.11
CA ILE A 140 -20.38 -8.54 3.04
C ILE A 140 -20.24 -9.09 1.61
N GLY A 141 -21.34 -9.55 1.02
CA GLY A 141 -21.38 -10.07 -0.34
C GLY A 141 -20.92 -9.04 -1.37
N LEU A 142 -21.42 -7.80 -1.27
CA LEU A 142 -20.99 -6.69 -2.12
C LEU A 142 -19.50 -6.38 -1.92
N GLY A 143 -19.02 -6.33 -0.68
CA GLY A 143 -17.60 -6.13 -0.37
C GLY A 143 -16.72 -7.15 -1.08
N MET A 144 -17.05 -8.43 -0.97
CA MET A 144 -16.32 -9.52 -1.65
C MET A 144 -16.39 -9.38 -3.18
N LEU A 145 -17.56 -9.09 -3.75
CA LEU A 145 -17.72 -8.92 -5.19
C LEU A 145 -16.92 -7.71 -5.71
N SER A 146 -16.87 -6.63 -4.93
CA SER A 146 -16.22 -5.37 -5.31
C SER A 146 -14.69 -5.49 -5.46
N THR A 147 -14.06 -6.55 -4.94
CA THR A 147 -12.60 -6.75 -5.06
C THR A 147 -12.19 -7.16 -6.47
N ALA A 148 -13.09 -7.75 -7.26
CA ALA A 148 -12.76 -8.31 -8.57
C ALA A 148 -12.17 -7.25 -9.52
N ALA A 149 -12.82 -6.09 -9.66
CA ALA A 149 -12.39 -5.07 -10.59
C ALA A 149 -11.07 -4.37 -10.21
N PRO A 150 -10.83 -3.99 -8.93
CA PRO A 150 -9.52 -3.50 -8.49
C PRO A 150 -8.39 -4.51 -8.68
N VAL A 151 -8.60 -5.80 -8.37
CA VAL A 151 -7.60 -6.85 -8.59
C VAL A 151 -7.23 -6.99 -10.06
N ILE A 152 -8.24 -7.09 -10.95
CA ILE A 152 -8.00 -7.18 -12.39
C ILE A 152 -7.25 -5.94 -12.90
N THR A 153 -7.62 -4.76 -12.40
CA THR A 153 -6.99 -3.49 -12.77
C THR A 153 -5.50 -3.48 -12.39
N ILE A 154 -5.15 -3.94 -11.18
CA ILE A 154 -3.76 -4.06 -10.75
C ILE A 154 -3.01 -5.09 -11.58
N VAL A 155 -3.59 -6.26 -11.85
CA VAL A 155 -2.95 -7.29 -12.69
C VAL A 155 -2.62 -6.74 -14.08
N VAL A 156 -3.57 -6.07 -14.72
CA VAL A 156 -3.36 -5.46 -16.04
C VAL A 156 -2.32 -4.34 -15.97
N ALA A 157 -2.38 -3.47 -14.95
CA ALA A 157 -1.44 -2.38 -14.78
C ALA A 157 0.00 -2.87 -14.55
N VAL A 158 0.18 -3.90 -13.70
CA VAL A 158 1.48 -4.53 -13.47
C VAL A 158 2.03 -5.12 -14.75
N MET A 159 1.24 -5.92 -15.47
CA MET A 159 1.68 -6.53 -16.73
C MET A 159 2.01 -5.47 -17.80
N ALA A 160 1.19 -4.43 -17.91
CA ALA A 160 1.42 -3.34 -18.87
C ALA A 160 2.68 -2.55 -18.52
N ALA A 161 2.85 -2.12 -17.27
CA ALA A 161 4.05 -1.40 -16.81
C ALA A 161 5.31 -2.25 -16.98
N PHE A 162 5.26 -3.53 -16.63
CA PHE A 162 6.36 -4.46 -16.83
C PHE A 162 6.72 -4.63 -18.31
N SER A 163 5.71 -4.77 -19.19
CA SER A 163 5.93 -4.93 -20.63
C SER A 163 6.50 -3.66 -21.28
N PHE A 164 5.88 -2.50 -21.01
CA PHE A 164 6.30 -1.23 -21.61
C PHE A 164 7.72 -0.82 -21.20
N SER A 165 8.15 -1.19 -20.00
CA SER A 165 9.51 -0.94 -19.51
C SER A 165 10.53 -2.01 -19.92
N ARG A 166 10.19 -2.90 -20.85
CA ARG A 166 11.04 -4.01 -21.33
C ARG A 166 11.39 -5.03 -20.24
N GLY A 167 10.46 -5.29 -19.33
CA GLY A 167 10.62 -6.23 -18.23
C GLY A 167 10.93 -7.68 -18.65
N PHE A 168 10.48 -8.10 -19.84
CA PHE A 168 10.79 -9.42 -20.39
C PHE A 168 12.24 -9.56 -20.89
N GLU A 169 12.93 -8.44 -21.12
CA GLU A 169 14.36 -8.40 -21.46
C GLU A 169 15.20 -8.24 -20.19
N SER A 170 14.81 -7.33 -19.29
CA SER A 170 15.44 -7.14 -17.98
C SER A 170 14.39 -7.00 -16.89
N ILE A 171 14.43 -7.93 -15.93
CA ILE A 171 13.49 -7.92 -14.80
C ILE A 171 13.67 -6.66 -13.94
N GLU A 172 14.90 -6.15 -13.80
CA GLU A 172 15.20 -4.94 -13.03
C GLU A 172 14.56 -3.70 -13.65
N MET A 173 14.58 -3.59 -14.99
CA MET A 173 13.90 -2.53 -15.71
C MET A 173 12.38 -2.67 -15.62
N GLY A 174 11.86 -3.90 -15.71
CA GLY A 174 10.45 -4.21 -15.48
C GLY A 174 9.94 -3.78 -14.11
N LEU A 175 10.67 -4.14 -13.06
CA LEU A 175 10.37 -3.77 -11.68
C LEU A 175 10.48 -2.26 -11.45
N TYR A 176 11.46 -1.60 -12.10
CA TYR A 176 11.54 -0.15 -12.09
C TYR A 176 10.34 0.51 -12.78
N GLY A 177 9.87 -0.02 -13.91
CA GLY A 177 8.65 0.44 -14.59
C GLY A 177 7.41 0.33 -13.72
N ILE A 178 7.22 -0.82 -13.04
CA ILE A 178 6.11 -1.00 -12.07
C ILE A 178 6.20 0.03 -10.94
N GLY A 179 7.40 0.21 -10.35
CA GLY A 179 7.63 1.22 -9.32
C GLY A 179 7.34 2.64 -9.79
N PHE A 180 7.75 2.98 -11.02
CA PHE A 180 7.47 4.28 -11.63
C PHE A 180 5.98 4.46 -11.94
N GLY A 181 5.28 3.38 -12.32
CA GLY A 181 3.82 3.33 -12.42
C GLY A 181 3.13 3.63 -11.09
N ALA A 182 3.61 3.05 -9.98
CA ALA A 182 3.09 3.37 -8.65
C ALA A 182 3.25 4.86 -8.30
N VAL A 183 4.37 5.48 -8.69
CA VAL A 183 4.58 6.92 -8.56
C VAL A 183 3.62 7.70 -9.46
N GLY A 184 3.38 7.24 -10.69
CA GLY A 184 2.38 7.83 -11.59
C GLY A 184 0.96 7.81 -11.01
N MET A 185 0.59 6.72 -10.32
CA MET A 185 -0.64 6.68 -9.53
C MET A 185 -0.59 7.78 -8.46
N LEU A 186 0.39 7.76 -7.56
CA LEU A 186 0.49 8.69 -6.42
C LEU A 186 0.82 10.15 -6.78
N ALA A 187 1.14 10.48 -8.03
CA ALA A 187 1.46 11.84 -8.42
C ALA A 187 0.25 12.80 -8.26
N THR A 188 -0.99 12.26 -8.26
CA THR A 188 -2.23 12.98 -7.97
C THR A 188 -2.59 12.99 -6.48
N LEU A 189 -1.67 12.60 -5.59
CA LEU A 189 -1.93 12.50 -4.15
C LEU A 189 -2.47 13.81 -3.56
N GLY A 190 -1.97 14.97 -4.00
CA GLY A 190 -2.42 16.26 -3.46
C GLY A 190 -3.93 16.50 -3.64
N VAL A 191 -4.46 16.25 -4.84
CA VAL A 191 -5.89 16.45 -5.13
C VAL A 191 -6.76 15.33 -4.56
N THR A 192 -6.27 14.10 -4.57
CA THR A 192 -7.02 12.94 -4.02
C THR A 192 -7.09 13.01 -2.49
N LEU A 193 -6.02 13.44 -1.81
CA LEU A 193 -6.03 13.68 -0.37
C LEU A 193 -6.96 14.83 0.02
N ALA A 194 -7.02 15.90 -0.78
CA ALA A 194 -7.97 16.98 -0.54
C ALA A 194 -9.43 16.51 -0.63
N MET A 195 -9.75 15.61 -1.57
CA MET A 195 -11.08 14.99 -1.68
C MET A 195 -11.39 14.02 -0.54
N ASP A 196 -10.40 13.28 -0.04
CA ASP A 196 -10.56 12.40 1.12
C ASP A 196 -10.84 13.24 2.39
N ALA A 197 -10.03 14.29 2.62
CA ALA A 197 -10.18 15.20 3.75
C ALA A 197 -11.49 16.01 3.73
N PHE A 198 -12.13 16.17 2.57
CA PHE A 198 -13.44 16.81 2.46
C PHE A 198 -14.53 16.07 3.26
N GLY A 199 -14.50 14.74 3.31
CA GLY A 199 -15.53 13.94 3.99
C GLY A 199 -15.63 14.25 5.50
N PRO A 200 -14.54 14.09 6.28
CA PRO A 200 -14.54 14.43 7.70
C PRO A 200 -14.87 15.90 8.00
N ILE A 201 -14.58 16.83 7.08
CA ILE A 201 -14.98 18.24 7.23
C ILE A 201 -16.50 18.39 7.10
N ALA A 202 -17.11 17.72 6.11
CA ALA A 202 -18.56 17.72 5.90
C ALA A 202 -19.31 17.07 7.08
N ASP A 203 -18.81 15.95 7.59
CA ASP A 203 -19.38 15.26 8.76
C ASP A 203 -19.38 16.17 10.00
N ASN A 204 -18.23 16.78 10.33
CA ASN A 204 -18.12 17.73 11.43
C ASN A 204 -19.03 18.96 11.25
N ALA A 205 -19.20 19.44 10.01
CA ALA A 205 -20.12 20.54 9.73
C ALA A 205 -21.58 20.14 10.04
N GLY A 206 -21.99 18.93 9.66
CA GLY A 206 -23.30 18.38 10.01
C GLY A 206 -23.48 18.21 11.51
N GLY A 207 -22.48 17.65 12.20
CA GLY A 207 -22.48 17.52 13.66
C GLY A 207 -22.65 18.86 14.38
N ASN A 208 -21.90 19.88 13.96
CA ASN A 208 -22.02 21.24 14.48
C ASN A 208 -23.39 21.86 14.20
N ALA A 209 -23.94 21.67 12.99
CA ALA A 209 -25.28 22.15 12.66
C ALA A 209 -26.35 21.56 13.59
N GLN A 210 -26.25 20.26 13.88
CA GLN A 210 -27.15 19.57 14.81
C GLN A 210 -26.99 20.06 16.25
N MET A 211 -25.75 20.17 16.75
CA MET A 211 -25.46 20.60 18.13
C MET A 211 -25.81 22.06 18.38
N CYS A 212 -25.81 22.90 17.34
CA CYS A 212 -26.19 24.32 17.41
C CYS A 212 -27.67 24.57 17.09
N HIS A 213 -28.48 23.53 16.86
CA HIS A 213 -29.90 23.64 16.49
C HIS A 213 -30.14 24.56 15.29
N LEU A 214 -29.29 24.49 14.27
CA LEU A 214 -29.48 25.24 13.03
C LEU A 214 -30.72 24.74 12.26
N PRO A 215 -31.28 25.56 11.33
CA PRO A 215 -32.44 25.16 10.53
C PRO A 215 -32.22 23.84 9.77
N GLU A 216 -33.29 23.07 9.56
CA GLU A 216 -33.25 21.76 8.90
C GLU A 216 -32.60 21.78 7.51
N GLU A 217 -32.78 22.87 6.76
CA GLU A 217 -32.13 23.09 5.46
C GLU A 217 -30.59 23.01 5.56
N VAL A 218 -29.99 23.50 6.65
CA VAL A 218 -28.54 23.40 6.87
C VAL A 218 -28.14 21.95 7.06
N ARG A 219 -28.93 21.18 7.83
CA ARG A 219 -28.68 19.76 8.05
C ARG A 219 -28.81 18.95 6.76
N GLU A 220 -29.83 19.21 5.96
CA GLU A 220 -30.05 18.58 4.65
C GLU A 220 -28.87 18.83 3.70
N ARG A 221 -28.37 20.08 3.63
CA ARG A 221 -27.18 20.42 2.85
C ARG A 221 -25.95 19.66 3.36
N THR A 222 -25.72 19.62 4.67
CA THR A 222 -24.58 18.88 5.23
C THR A 222 -24.69 17.37 5.06
N ASP A 223 -25.89 16.79 5.15
CA ASP A 223 -26.11 15.35 4.93
C ASP A 223 -25.82 14.97 3.46
N ASN A 224 -26.15 15.84 2.50
CA ASN A 224 -25.76 15.66 1.10
C ASN A 224 -24.24 15.71 0.91
N LEU A 225 -23.55 16.67 1.53
CA LEU A 225 -22.08 16.77 1.48
C LEU A 225 -21.40 15.57 2.14
N ASP A 226 -21.92 15.11 3.28
CA ASP A 226 -21.44 13.95 4.03
C ASP A 226 -21.57 12.66 3.21
N SER A 227 -22.71 12.44 2.53
CA SER A 227 -22.88 11.28 1.63
C SER A 227 -21.84 11.22 0.50
N VAL A 228 -21.48 12.38 -0.05
CA VAL A 228 -20.41 12.50 -1.05
C VAL A 228 -19.05 12.26 -0.38
N GLY A 229 -18.86 12.83 0.81
CA GLY A 229 -17.70 12.61 1.67
C GLY A 229 -17.40 11.13 1.97
N ASN A 230 -18.42 10.34 2.28
CA ASN A 230 -18.28 8.89 2.51
C ASN A 230 -17.80 8.17 1.25
N THR A 231 -18.31 8.60 0.10
CA THR A 231 -17.90 8.07 -1.20
C THR A 231 -16.45 8.47 -1.52
N THR A 232 -16.07 9.74 -1.32
CA THR A 232 -14.70 10.21 -1.59
C THR A 232 -13.68 9.65 -0.62
N ALA A 233 -14.05 9.44 0.64
CA ALA A 233 -13.21 8.75 1.61
C ALA A 233 -12.97 7.30 1.18
N ALA A 234 -14.01 6.60 0.73
CA ALA A 234 -13.87 5.25 0.20
C ALA A 234 -12.97 5.21 -1.05
N THR A 235 -13.12 6.15 -1.99
CA THR A 235 -12.26 6.21 -3.19
C THR A 235 -10.80 6.57 -2.84
N GLY A 236 -10.58 7.49 -1.91
CA GLY A 236 -9.26 7.86 -1.39
C GLY A 236 -8.55 6.67 -0.72
N LYS A 237 -9.27 5.96 0.16
CA LYS A 237 -8.80 4.69 0.75
C LYS A 237 -8.52 3.63 -0.31
N GLY A 238 -9.41 3.46 -1.28
CA GLY A 238 -9.22 2.55 -2.42
C GLY A 238 -7.95 2.85 -3.22
N PHE A 239 -7.66 4.12 -3.44
CA PHE A 239 -6.42 4.58 -4.09
C PHE A 239 -5.17 4.29 -3.24
N ALA A 240 -5.25 4.52 -1.93
CA ALA A 240 -4.15 4.19 -1.01
C ALA A 240 -3.87 2.68 -0.98
N ILE A 241 -4.92 1.84 -1.04
CA ILE A 241 -4.84 0.38 -1.11
C ILE A 241 -4.28 -0.08 -2.47
N GLY A 242 -4.77 0.49 -3.57
CA GLY A 242 -4.29 0.20 -4.94
C GLY A 242 -2.82 0.56 -5.15
N SER A 243 -2.39 1.72 -4.67
CA SER A 243 -0.98 2.13 -4.76
C SER A 243 -0.08 1.20 -3.95
N ALA A 244 -0.54 0.73 -2.78
CA ALA A 244 0.19 -0.26 -1.99
C ALA A 244 0.46 -1.56 -2.76
N ALA A 245 -0.50 -2.01 -3.57
CA ALA A 245 -0.35 -3.20 -4.40
C ALA A 245 0.74 -3.03 -5.47
N LEU A 246 0.73 -1.91 -6.19
CA LEU A 246 1.77 -1.59 -7.20
C LEU A 246 3.14 -1.38 -6.54
N THR A 247 3.20 -0.66 -5.43
CA THR A 247 4.43 -0.43 -4.69
C THR A 247 4.98 -1.72 -4.05
N GLY A 248 4.11 -2.68 -3.71
CA GLY A 248 4.50 -3.95 -3.10
C GLY A 248 5.56 -4.70 -3.91
N MET A 249 5.40 -4.79 -5.23
CA MET A 249 6.41 -5.39 -6.12
C MET A 249 7.76 -4.66 -6.08
N ALA A 250 7.73 -3.32 -6.05
CA ALA A 250 8.94 -2.51 -5.95
C ALA A 250 9.62 -2.67 -4.59
N LEU A 251 8.85 -2.86 -3.51
CA LEU A 251 9.37 -3.10 -2.16
C LEU A 251 10.00 -4.50 -2.02
N LEU A 252 9.44 -5.53 -2.69
CA LEU A 252 10.07 -6.84 -2.77
C LEU A 252 11.44 -6.76 -3.46
N ALA A 253 11.53 -6.00 -4.55
CA ALA A 253 12.79 -5.75 -5.25
C ALA A 253 13.78 -4.96 -4.37
N ALA A 254 13.30 -3.95 -3.65
CA ALA A 254 14.11 -3.17 -2.71
C ALA A 254 14.64 -4.03 -1.55
N TYR A 255 13.84 -4.96 -1.04
CA TYR A 255 14.30 -5.93 -0.05
C TYR A 255 15.43 -6.81 -0.59
N MET A 256 15.31 -7.32 -1.81
CA MET A 256 16.38 -8.12 -2.44
C MET A 256 17.66 -7.32 -2.67
N GLU A 257 17.54 -6.05 -3.04
CA GLU A 257 18.69 -5.15 -3.14
C GLU A 257 19.37 -4.93 -1.77
N GLU A 258 18.59 -4.80 -0.70
CA GLU A 258 19.15 -4.63 0.64
C GLU A 258 19.79 -5.92 1.19
N VAL A 259 19.26 -7.07 0.79
CA VAL A 259 19.91 -8.37 1.01
C VAL A 259 21.27 -8.43 0.31
N ARG A 260 21.36 -7.99 -0.96
CA ARG A 260 22.64 -7.86 -1.68
C ARG A 260 23.61 -6.97 -0.90
N ASN A 261 23.16 -5.77 -0.50
CA ASN A 261 23.98 -4.83 0.27
C ASN A 261 24.49 -5.46 1.59
N GLY A 262 23.64 -6.21 2.28
CA GLY A 262 24.01 -6.95 3.50
C GLY A 262 25.15 -7.95 3.27
N ILE A 263 25.11 -8.72 2.18
CA ILE A 263 26.16 -9.67 1.82
C ILE A 263 27.46 -8.95 1.47
N VAL A 264 27.38 -7.91 0.63
CA VAL A 264 28.54 -7.11 0.19
C VAL A 264 29.22 -6.45 1.40
N LEU A 265 28.44 -5.85 2.30
CA LEU A 265 28.95 -5.23 3.52
C LEU A 265 29.66 -6.25 4.43
N MET A 266 29.14 -7.47 4.54
CA MET A 266 29.79 -8.52 5.32
C MET A 266 31.15 -8.90 4.73
N GLY A 267 31.26 -9.00 3.40
CA GLY A 267 32.53 -9.22 2.71
C GLY A 267 33.54 -8.09 2.96
N GLN A 268 33.11 -6.84 2.81
CA GLN A 268 33.96 -5.66 3.10
C GLN A 268 34.50 -5.67 4.53
N LYS A 269 33.67 -6.02 5.53
CA LYS A 269 34.10 -6.09 6.94
C LYS A 269 35.18 -7.13 7.21
N ILE A 270 35.23 -8.21 6.43
CA ILE A 270 36.25 -9.26 6.56
C ILE A 270 37.37 -9.15 5.52
N GLY A 271 37.38 -8.07 4.71
CA GLY A 271 38.40 -7.84 3.68
C GLY A 271 38.33 -8.81 2.49
N GLN A 272 37.17 -9.42 2.24
CA GLN A 272 36.99 -10.42 1.19
C GLN A 272 35.85 -10.05 0.25
N VAL A 273 35.95 -10.51 -1.00
CA VAL A 273 34.91 -10.32 -2.00
C VAL A 273 33.91 -11.46 -1.90
N PRO A 274 32.61 -11.19 -1.66
CA PRO A 274 31.60 -12.22 -1.62
C PRO A 274 31.20 -12.68 -3.02
N TYR A 275 31.12 -14.00 -3.20
CA TYR A 275 30.61 -14.68 -4.39
C TYR A 275 29.42 -15.55 -3.99
N LEU A 276 28.33 -15.46 -4.75
CA LEU A 276 27.21 -16.38 -4.66
C LEU A 276 27.58 -17.66 -5.41
N HIS A 277 27.73 -18.77 -4.68
CA HIS A 277 27.78 -20.09 -5.27
C HIS A 277 26.36 -20.59 -5.50
N ILE A 278 25.97 -20.76 -6.77
CA ILE A 278 24.64 -21.24 -7.16
C ILE A 278 24.80 -22.60 -7.82
N ALA A 279 24.24 -23.64 -7.20
CA ALA A 279 24.22 -24.99 -7.75
C ALA A 279 22.92 -25.21 -8.53
N TYR A 280 23.01 -25.27 -9.86
CA TYR A 280 21.85 -25.52 -10.73
C TYR A 280 21.61 -27.01 -10.92
N THR A 281 22.67 -27.79 -11.13
CA THR A 281 22.67 -29.26 -11.21
C THR A 281 23.87 -29.83 -10.45
N GLN A 282 24.02 -31.16 -10.38
CA GLN A 282 25.20 -31.77 -9.75
C GLN A 282 26.52 -31.44 -10.46
N GLU A 283 26.46 -31.10 -11.75
CA GLU A 283 27.63 -30.86 -12.60
C GLU A 283 27.79 -29.38 -12.98
N TYR A 284 26.74 -28.58 -12.81
CA TYR A 284 26.73 -27.17 -13.20
C TYR A 284 26.48 -26.27 -12.00
N SER A 285 27.50 -25.48 -11.66
CA SER A 285 27.46 -24.44 -10.66
C SER A 285 28.09 -23.16 -11.19
N ALA A 286 27.60 -22.01 -10.73
CA ALA A 286 28.20 -20.71 -11.05
C ALA A 286 28.66 -20.00 -9.78
N ASN A 287 29.82 -19.34 -9.86
CA ASN A 287 30.31 -18.42 -8.84
C ASN A 287 30.18 -17.00 -9.36
N ILE A 288 29.20 -16.27 -8.84
CA ILE A 288 28.88 -14.92 -9.31
C ILE A 288 29.23 -13.92 -8.22
N LYS A 289 29.98 -12.87 -8.57
CA LYS A 289 30.32 -11.80 -7.62
C LYS A 289 29.02 -11.15 -7.11
N ALA A 290 28.85 -11.06 -5.79
CA ALA A 290 27.56 -10.73 -5.18
C ALA A 290 27.07 -9.30 -5.50
N ASP A 291 27.99 -8.36 -5.76
CA ASP A 291 27.71 -6.99 -6.16
C ASP A 291 27.12 -6.88 -7.59
N ASN A 292 27.58 -7.75 -8.50
CA ASN A 292 27.15 -7.77 -9.90
C ASN A 292 25.98 -8.74 -10.15
N ALA A 293 25.59 -9.53 -9.14
CA ALA A 293 24.58 -10.56 -9.31
C ALA A 293 23.18 -9.95 -9.56
N SER A 294 22.50 -10.40 -10.61
CA SER A 294 21.14 -9.95 -10.97
C SER A 294 20.10 -10.39 -9.95
N ILE A 295 18.89 -9.79 -9.98
CA ILE A 295 17.80 -10.18 -9.07
C ILE A 295 17.43 -11.66 -9.28
N MET A 296 17.48 -12.15 -10.53
CA MET A 296 17.23 -13.57 -10.84
C MET A 296 18.25 -14.51 -10.18
N GLN A 297 19.53 -14.13 -10.18
CA GLN A 297 20.56 -14.93 -9.50
C GLN A 297 20.35 -14.97 -7.99
N TYR A 298 19.86 -13.89 -7.38
CA TYR A 298 19.45 -13.89 -5.98
C TYR A 298 18.19 -14.76 -5.73
N ILE A 299 17.23 -14.77 -6.66
CA ILE A 299 16.06 -15.66 -6.62
C ILE A 299 16.49 -17.13 -6.65
N ASP A 300 17.43 -17.48 -7.53
CA ASP A 300 17.98 -18.83 -7.62
C ASP A 300 18.79 -19.19 -6.35
N TYR A 301 19.61 -18.26 -5.87
CA TYR A 301 20.42 -18.42 -4.67
C TYR A 301 19.56 -18.70 -3.43
N TYR A 302 18.49 -17.92 -3.21
CA TYR A 302 17.58 -18.12 -2.09
C TYR A 302 16.45 -19.12 -2.37
N LYS A 303 16.42 -19.72 -3.56
CA LYS A 303 15.42 -20.71 -4.00
C LYS A 303 13.99 -20.16 -3.83
N ILE A 304 13.73 -18.97 -4.38
CA ILE A 304 12.43 -18.29 -4.27
C ILE A 304 11.45 -18.88 -5.28
N PHE A 305 10.87 -20.03 -4.95
CA PHE A 305 9.82 -20.69 -5.73
C PHE A 305 8.83 -21.40 -4.81
N VAL A 306 7.60 -21.63 -5.30
CA VAL A 306 6.47 -22.12 -4.49
C VAL A 306 6.73 -23.49 -3.84
N LEU A 307 7.55 -24.34 -4.46
CA LEU A 307 7.92 -25.64 -3.90
C LEU A 307 9.00 -25.58 -2.80
N ASN A 308 9.61 -24.41 -2.54
CA ASN A 308 10.49 -24.23 -1.38
C ASN A 308 9.62 -24.08 -0.12
N PRO A 309 9.69 -25.01 0.86
CA PRO A 309 8.85 -24.95 2.05
C PRO A 309 9.02 -23.65 2.84
N LYS A 310 10.24 -23.08 2.91
CA LYS A 310 10.49 -21.81 3.63
C LYS A 310 9.69 -20.66 3.01
N PHE A 311 9.70 -20.56 1.68
CA PHE A 311 8.94 -19.55 0.96
C PHE A 311 7.44 -19.77 1.09
N LEU A 312 6.96 -21.01 0.88
CA LEU A 312 5.55 -21.36 1.00
C LEU A 312 4.97 -21.12 2.40
N MET A 313 5.69 -21.52 3.46
CA MET A 313 5.31 -21.22 4.84
C MET A 313 5.25 -19.72 5.09
N GLY A 314 6.20 -18.97 4.53
CA GLY A 314 6.17 -17.51 4.55
C GLY A 314 4.86 -16.96 3.96
N ILE A 315 4.41 -17.47 2.82
CA ILE A 315 3.14 -17.04 2.19
C ILE A 315 1.95 -17.27 3.14
N PHE A 316 1.84 -18.46 3.73
CA PHE A 316 0.77 -18.76 4.68
C PHE A 316 0.81 -17.84 5.91
N LEU A 317 2.00 -17.60 6.47
CA LEU A 317 2.16 -16.68 7.61
C LEU A 317 1.81 -15.24 7.24
N GLY A 318 2.21 -14.79 6.05
CA GLY A 318 1.87 -13.47 5.54
C GLY A 318 0.36 -13.27 5.42
N GLY A 319 -0.34 -14.23 4.81
CA GLY A 319 -1.81 -14.18 4.70
C GLY A 319 -2.50 -14.23 6.07
N MET A 320 -2.02 -15.11 6.96
CA MET A 320 -2.53 -15.21 8.33
C MET A 320 -2.39 -13.88 9.09
N VAL A 321 -1.24 -13.20 9.00
CA VAL A 321 -0.99 -11.96 9.73
C VAL A 321 -1.97 -10.86 9.36
N VAL A 322 -2.40 -10.79 8.10
CA VAL A 322 -3.45 -9.85 7.68
C VAL A 322 -4.74 -10.11 8.45
N PHE A 323 -5.23 -11.35 8.48
CA PHE A 323 -6.47 -11.70 9.18
C PHE A 323 -6.36 -11.52 10.70
N VAL A 324 -5.23 -11.91 11.29
CA VAL A 324 -4.98 -11.73 12.72
C VAL A 324 -4.97 -10.24 13.07
N PHE A 325 -4.30 -9.42 12.27
CA PHE A 325 -4.27 -7.97 12.44
C PHE A 325 -5.69 -7.39 12.39
N SER A 326 -6.47 -7.71 11.35
CA SER A 326 -7.86 -7.25 11.22
C SER A 326 -8.75 -7.71 12.38
N ALA A 327 -8.60 -8.96 12.82
CA ALA A 327 -9.39 -9.47 13.94
C ALA A 327 -9.09 -8.71 15.24
N LEU A 328 -7.82 -8.37 15.49
CA LEU A 328 -7.43 -7.61 16.67
C LEU A 328 -7.95 -6.18 16.62
N THR A 329 -7.86 -5.50 15.46
CA THR A 329 -8.37 -4.13 15.32
C THR A 329 -9.90 -4.08 15.43
N ILE A 330 -10.64 -5.03 14.86
CA ILE A 330 -12.11 -5.12 15.03
C ILE A 330 -12.48 -5.37 16.49
N LYS A 331 -11.81 -6.31 17.16
CA LYS A 331 -12.06 -6.59 18.59
C LYS A 331 -11.75 -5.40 19.48
N ALA A 332 -10.68 -4.67 19.19
CA ALA A 332 -10.30 -3.45 19.90
C ALA A 332 -11.42 -2.39 19.83
N VAL A 333 -11.94 -2.13 18.63
CA VAL A 333 -13.07 -1.20 18.43
C VAL A 333 -14.31 -1.70 19.16
N GLY A 334 -14.67 -2.98 19.04
CA GLY A 334 -15.83 -3.55 19.71
C GLY A 334 -15.78 -3.43 21.24
N LYS A 335 -14.60 -3.66 21.84
CA LYS A 335 -14.38 -3.49 23.28
C LYS A 335 -14.49 -2.02 23.71
N ALA A 336 -13.93 -1.10 22.93
CA ALA A 336 -14.03 0.34 23.20
C ALA A 336 -15.47 0.85 23.05
N ALA A 337 -16.18 0.42 22.00
CA ALA A 337 -17.57 0.74 21.74
C ALA A 337 -18.49 0.23 22.86
N GLY A 338 -18.28 -1.00 23.36
CA GLY A 338 -19.01 -1.54 24.50
C GLY A 338 -18.91 -0.65 25.74
N LYS A 339 -17.69 -0.22 26.10
CA LYS A 339 -17.46 0.74 27.20
C LYS A 339 -18.13 2.10 26.95
N MET A 340 -18.09 2.59 25.72
CA MET A 340 -18.74 3.84 25.34
C MET A 340 -20.27 3.75 25.50
N VAL A 341 -20.88 2.66 25.05
CA VAL A 341 -22.32 2.41 25.17
C VAL A 341 -22.73 2.32 26.63
N GLU A 342 -21.96 1.63 27.47
CA GLU A 342 -22.21 1.55 28.91
C GLU A 342 -22.16 2.93 29.58
N GLU A 343 -21.17 3.75 29.24
CA GLU A 343 -21.03 5.11 29.79
C GLU A 343 -22.17 6.03 29.34
N VAL A 344 -22.52 6.04 28.05
CA VAL A 344 -23.65 6.83 27.54
C VAL A 344 -24.97 6.40 28.21
N ARG A 345 -25.20 5.09 28.36
CA ARG A 345 -26.37 4.56 29.09
C ARG A 345 -26.35 4.94 30.56
N ARG A 346 -25.18 4.96 31.21
CA ARG A 346 -25.04 5.41 32.60
C ARG A 346 -25.45 6.87 32.73
N GLN A 347 -24.96 7.74 31.86
CA GLN A 347 -25.34 9.16 31.86
C GLN A 347 -26.86 9.32 31.67
N PHE A 348 -27.46 8.66 30.67
CA PHE A 348 -28.91 8.70 30.44
C PHE A 348 -29.76 8.21 31.62
N ARG A 349 -29.27 7.24 32.40
CA ARG A 349 -30.02 6.69 33.55
C ARG A 349 -29.81 7.48 34.85
N THR A 350 -28.64 8.10 35.02
CA THR A 350 -28.22 8.64 36.32
C THR A 350 -28.19 10.16 36.40
N MET A 351 -28.17 10.87 35.26
CA MET A 351 -28.17 12.33 35.21
C MET A 351 -29.59 12.83 34.91
N PRO A 352 -30.31 13.41 35.89
CA PRO A 352 -31.64 13.96 35.66
C PRO A 352 -31.59 15.11 34.65
N GLY A 353 -32.59 15.24 33.78
CA GLY A 353 -32.65 16.35 32.81
C GLY A 353 -31.88 16.14 31.51
N ILE A 354 -31.14 15.02 31.36
CA ILE A 354 -30.27 14.80 30.19
C ILE A 354 -31.06 14.46 28.93
N LEU A 355 -32.15 13.68 29.04
CA LEU A 355 -33.03 13.36 27.90
C LEU A 355 -33.95 14.53 27.56
N GLU A 356 -34.26 15.36 28.54
CA GLU A 356 -35.00 16.62 28.39
C GLU A 356 -34.12 17.75 27.83
N GLY A 357 -32.81 17.52 27.67
CA GLY A 357 -31.86 18.51 27.15
C GLY A 357 -31.53 19.66 28.09
N THR A 358 -31.90 19.56 29.37
CA THR A 358 -31.66 20.61 30.39
C THR A 358 -30.32 20.44 31.10
N THR A 359 -29.78 19.22 31.12
CA THR A 359 -28.48 18.90 31.74
C THR A 359 -27.42 18.65 30.68
N LYS A 360 -26.26 19.29 30.83
CA LYS A 360 -25.12 19.10 29.92
C LYS A 360 -24.48 17.71 30.13
N PRO A 361 -24.28 16.91 29.06
CA PRO A 361 -23.59 15.63 29.13
C PRO A 361 -22.13 15.75 29.56
N ASP A 362 -21.59 14.68 30.14
CA ASP A 362 -20.16 14.57 30.43
C ASP A 362 -19.40 14.00 29.22
N TYR A 363 -18.99 14.92 28.35
CA TYR A 363 -18.20 14.60 27.16
C TYR A 363 -16.78 14.13 27.50
N ALA A 364 -16.20 14.61 28.61
CA ALA A 364 -14.81 14.34 28.96
C ALA A 364 -14.58 12.87 29.28
N ASN A 365 -15.54 12.21 29.95
CA ASN A 365 -15.44 10.79 30.21
C ASN A 365 -15.52 9.94 28.93
N CYS A 366 -16.39 10.29 27.97
CA CYS A 366 -16.43 9.62 26.66
C CYS A 366 -15.07 9.75 25.93
N VAL A 367 -14.50 10.96 25.88
CA VAL A 367 -13.18 11.20 25.27
C VAL A 367 -12.08 10.40 25.98
N ARG A 368 -12.12 10.32 27.31
CA ARG A 368 -11.15 9.53 28.09
C ARG A 368 -11.22 8.03 27.76
N ILE A 369 -12.42 7.48 27.62
CA ILE A 369 -12.63 6.05 27.29
C ILE A 369 -12.05 5.72 25.92
N SER A 370 -12.35 6.53 24.90
CA SER A 370 -11.83 6.30 23.55
C SER A 370 -10.32 6.48 23.49
N THR A 371 -9.77 7.53 24.13
CA THR A 371 -8.33 7.82 24.15
C THR A 371 -7.52 6.68 24.78
N LEU A 372 -7.90 6.24 25.99
CA LEU A 372 -7.17 5.19 26.69
C LEU A 372 -7.26 3.85 25.95
N SER A 373 -8.44 3.53 25.42
CA SER A 373 -8.66 2.28 24.69
C SER A 373 -7.85 2.27 23.40
N ALA A 374 -7.84 3.36 22.63
CA ALA A 374 -7.04 3.46 21.42
C ALA A 374 -5.54 3.26 21.70
N GLN A 375 -5.00 3.89 22.75
CA GLN A 375 -3.59 3.77 23.13
C GLN A 375 -3.18 2.36 23.56
N GLN A 376 -4.02 1.67 24.33
CA GLN A 376 -3.72 0.33 24.81
C GLN A 376 -3.86 -0.71 23.71
N GLU A 377 -4.92 -0.60 22.91
CA GLU A 377 -5.27 -1.64 21.94
C GLU A 377 -4.47 -1.54 20.63
N MET A 378 -3.82 -0.39 20.34
CA MET A 378 -2.97 -0.24 19.14
C MET A 378 -1.63 -1.00 19.22
N ILE A 379 -1.16 -1.31 20.44
CA ILE A 379 0.19 -1.85 20.67
C ILE A 379 0.34 -3.24 20.05
N LEU A 380 -0.61 -4.14 20.33
CA LEU A 380 -0.51 -5.54 19.90
C LEU A 380 -0.55 -5.71 18.37
N PRO A 381 -1.48 -5.09 17.62
CA PRO A 381 -1.47 -5.11 16.15
C PRO A 381 -0.15 -4.57 15.55
N ALA A 382 0.40 -3.49 16.13
CA ALA A 382 1.66 -2.92 15.68
C ALA A 382 2.84 -3.88 15.90
N LEU A 383 2.91 -4.52 17.07
CA LEU A 383 3.95 -5.51 17.38
C LEU A 383 3.91 -6.70 16.42
N ILE A 384 2.73 -7.18 16.02
CA ILE A 384 2.61 -8.28 15.07
C ILE A 384 3.22 -7.89 13.71
N GLY A 385 2.91 -6.69 13.21
CA GLY A 385 3.49 -6.19 11.96
C GLY A 385 5.01 -6.01 12.01
N ILE A 386 5.56 -5.64 13.16
CA ILE A 386 7.01 -5.43 13.34
C ILE A 386 7.75 -6.76 13.57
N LEU A 387 7.24 -7.63 14.43
CA LEU A 387 7.95 -8.84 14.84
C LEU A 387 7.86 -9.95 13.80
N THR A 388 6.78 -10.03 13.02
CA THR A 388 6.60 -11.13 12.04
C THR A 388 7.77 -11.22 11.06
N PRO A 389 8.14 -10.16 10.31
CA PRO A 389 9.23 -10.28 9.33
C PRO A 389 10.59 -10.58 9.97
N ILE A 390 10.83 -10.09 11.20
CA ILE A 390 12.08 -10.34 11.94
C ILE A 390 12.17 -11.81 12.38
N VAL A 391 11.13 -12.31 13.04
CA VAL A 391 11.09 -13.70 13.54
C VAL A 391 11.13 -14.67 12.36
N VAL A 392 10.32 -14.44 11.33
CA VAL A 392 10.33 -15.27 10.12
C VAL A 392 11.68 -15.18 9.40
N GLY A 393 12.28 -14.00 9.30
CA GLY A 393 13.60 -13.84 8.70
C GLY A 393 14.71 -14.55 9.45
N LEU A 394 14.67 -14.57 10.78
CA LEU A 394 15.65 -15.30 11.58
C LEU A 394 15.49 -16.83 11.48
N ILE A 395 14.26 -17.32 11.36
CA ILE A 395 13.97 -18.76 11.35
C ILE A 395 14.04 -19.33 9.93
N PHE A 396 13.42 -18.67 8.95
CA PHE A 396 13.24 -19.16 7.57
C PHE A 396 14.05 -18.36 6.53
N GLY A 397 14.90 -17.42 6.97
CA GLY A 397 15.76 -16.64 6.09
C GLY A 397 15.03 -15.71 5.14
N VAL A 398 15.79 -15.24 4.14
CA VAL A 398 15.31 -14.32 3.09
C VAL A 398 14.11 -14.89 2.33
N ALA A 399 14.10 -16.21 2.09
CA ALA A 399 12.99 -16.88 1.43
C ALA A 399 11.69 -16.80 2.24
N GLY A 400 11.75 -17.02 3.55
CA GLY A 400 10.57 -16.88 4.42
C GLY A 400 10.03 -15.45 4.44
N VAL A 401 10.91 -14.45 4.49
CA VAL A 401 10.50 -13.03 4.50
C VAL A 401 9.82 -12.64 3.20
N LEU A 402 10.39 -13.00 2.05
CA LEU A 402 9.75 -12.78 0.77
C LEU A 402 8.38 -13.46 0.70
N GLY A 403 8.26 -14.69 1.24
CA GLY A 403 6.98 -15.37 1.36
C GLY A 403 5.97 -14.55 2.18
N VAL A 404 6.36 -14.05 3.37
CA VAL A 404 5.51 -13.21 4.22
C VAL A 404 5.05 -11.95 3.50
N LEU A 405 5.96 -11.28 2.80
CA LEU A 405 5.64 -10.06 2.05
C LEU A 405 4.67 -10.35 0.89
N VAL A 406 4.86 -11.44 0.15
CA VAL A 406 3.97 -11.86 -0.96
C VAL A 406 2.58 -12.27 -0.42
N GLY A 407 2.53 -13.10 0.62
CA GLY A 407 1.28 -13.55 1.23
C GLY A 407 0.49 -12.39 1.87
N GLY A 408 1.21 -11.48 2.56
CA GLY A 408 0.63 -10.28 3.16
C GLY A 408 0.13 -9.28 2.12
N LEU A 409 0.87 -9.08 1.02
CA LEU A 409 0.47 -8.21 -0.09
C LEU A 409 -0.80 -8.72 -0.78
N THR A 410 -0.80 -9.99 -1.20
CA THR A 410 -1.91 -10.60 -1.97
C THR A 410 -3.19 -10.68 -1.14
N THR A 411 -3.09 -11.21 0.08
CA THR A 411 -4.24 -11.33 0.99
C THR A 411 -4.70 -9.96 1.48
N GLY A 412 -3.75 -9.10 1.85
CA GLY A 412 -4.04 -7.79 2.43
C GLY A 412 -4.69 -6.84 1.45
N PHE A 413 -4.25 -6.82 0.19
CA PHE A 413 -4.89 -5.98 -0.83
C PHE A 413 -6.37 -6.35 -1.04
N ILE A 414 -6.67 -7.65 -1.14
CA ILE A 414 -8.04 -8.14 -1.34
C ILE A 414 -8.90 -7.83 -0.11
N LEU A 415 -8.42 -8.15 1.09
CA LEU A 415 -9.17 -7.95 2.33
C LEU A 415 -9.41 -6.46 2.64
N ALA A 416 -8.40 -5.62 2.42
CA ALA A 416 -8.51 -4.17 2.61
C ALA A 416 -9.57 -3.57 1.68
N THR A 417 -9.56 -3.97 0.40
CA THR A 417 -10.55 -3.52 -0.58
C THR A 417 -11.96 -3.95 -0.19
N MET A 418 -12.11 -5.22 0.22
CA MET A 418 -13.39 -5.76 0.65
C MET A 418 -13.96 -5.00 1.86
N MET A 419 -13.14 -4.79 2.89
CA MET A 419 -13.57 -4.08 4.11
C MET A 419 -13.91 -2.61 3.85
N ASN A 420 -13.07 -1.92 3.07
CA ASN A 420 -13.30 -0.52 2.70
C ASN A 420 -14.64 -0.34 1.99
N ASN A 421 -14.91 -1.17 0.99
CA ASN A 421 -16.09 -1.04 0.15
C ASN A 421 -17.36 -1.51 0.86
N ALA A 422 -17.30 -2.61 1.62
CA ALA A 422 -18.44 -3.06 2.43
C ALA A 422 -18.88 -1.98 3.43
N GLY A 423 -17.93 -1.43 4.19
CA GLY A 423 -18.21 -0.36 5.15
C GLY A 423 -18.77 0.90 4.50
N GLY A 424 -18.15 1.37 3.41
CA GLY A 424 -18.67 2.55 2.70
C GLY A 424 -20.05 2.33 2.08
N ALA A 425 -20.37 1.10 1.66
CA ALA A 425 -21.67 0.78 1.10
C ALA A 425 -22.76 0.67 2.19
N TRP A 426 -22.48 0.11 3.37
CA TRP A 426 -23.43 0.12 4.48
C TRP A 426 -23.78 1.54 4.93
N ASP A 427 -22.78 2.41 5.04
CA ASP A 427 -22.99 3.80 5.44
C ASP A 427 -23.88 4.55 4.45
N ASN A 428 -23.57 4.45 3.17
CA ASN A 428 -24.37 5.09 2.14
C ASN A 428 -25.74 4.44 1.94
N ALA A 429 -25.92 3.15 2.26
CA ALA A 429 -27.23 2.52 2.31
C ALA A 429 -28.09 3.10 3.46
N LYS A 430 -27.49 3.34 4.63
CA LYS A 430 -28.14 4.08 5.73
C LYS A 430 -28.52 5.50 5.27
N LYS A 431 -27.59 6.26 4.71
CA LYS A 431 -27.87 7.62 4.17
C LYS A 431 -28.99 7.60 3.12
N TYR A 432 -29.06 6.56 2.28
CA TYR A 432 -30.14 6.43 1.31
C TYR A 432 -31.51 6.28 1.97
N VAL A 433 -31.63 5.45 3.02
CA VAL A 433 -32.87 5.35 3.81
C VAL A 433 -33.19 6.66 4.52
N GLU A 434 -32.18 7.39 5.01
CA GLU A 434 -32.36 8.70 5.65
C GLU A 434 -33.00 9.76 4.73
N THR A 435 -32.90 9.61 3.40
CA THR A 435 -33.57 10.51 2.43
C THR A 435 -35.10 10.35 2.37
N GLY A 436 -35.67 9.39 3.11
CA GLY A 436 -37.11 9.12 3.15
C GLY A 436 -37.55 7.87 2.38
N VAL A 437 -36.63 7.25 1.63
CA VAL A 437 -36.85 5.93 1.02
C VAL A 437 -36.95 4.87 2.13
N HIS A 438 -37.76 3.83 1.94
CA HIS A 438 -37.93 2.75 2.94
C HIS A 438 -38.38 3.25 4.33
N GLY A 439 -39.21 4.30 4.35
CA GLY A 439 -39.83 4.84 5.55
C GLY A 439 -39.02 5.90 6.30
N GLY A 440 -37.80 6.22 5.87
CA GLY A 440 -37.05 7.35 6.42
C GLY A 440 -36.48 7.15 7.83
N LYS A 441 -35.94 8.24 8.41
CA LYS A 441 -35.35 8.25 9.75
C LYS A 441 -36.34 7.72 10.80
N GLY A 442 -35.89 6.75 11.58
CA GLY A 442 -36.66 6.14 12.69
C GLY A 442 -37.48 4.90 12.31
N SER A 443 -37.61 4.58 11.01
CA SER A 443 -38.24 3.34 10.54
C SER A 443 -37.45 2.10 10.97
N ASP A 444 -38.07 0.93 10.89
CA ASP A 444 -37.37 -0.33 11.19
C ASP A 444 -36.29 -0.64 10.13
N CYS A 445 -36.52 -0.26 8.86
CA CYS A 445 -35.49 -0.32 7.83
C CYS A 445 -34.30 0.60 8.17
N HIS A 446 -34.55 1.80 8.68
CA HIS A 446 -33.49 2.71 9.12
C HIS A 446 -32.69 2.11 10.29
N LYS A 447 -33.35 1.51 11.28
CA LYS A 447 -32.63 0.82 12.37
C LYS A 447 -31.80 -0.34 11.84
N ALA A 448 -32.29 -1.09 10.86
CA ALA A 448 -31.56 -2.18 10.23
C ALA A 448 -30.30 -1.71 9.49
N THR A 449 -30.40 -0.62 8.73
CA THR A 449 -29.23 -0.04 8.04
C THR A 449 -28.24 0.62 9.00
N VAL A 450 -28.70 1.22 10.10
CA VAL A 450 -27.83 1.70 11.19
C VAL A 450 -27.02 0.55 11.79
N VAL A 451 -27.62 -0.63 12.01
CA VAL A 451 -26.87 -1.80 12.48
C VAL A 451 -25.81 -2.21 11.46
N GLY A 452 -26.14 -2.24 10.16
CA GLY A 452 -25.16 -2.51 9.10
C GLY A 452 -23.99 -1.51 9.10
N ASP A 453 -24.27 -0.22 9.22
CA ASP A 453 -23.26 0.84 9.29
C ASP A 453 -22.32 0.66 10.50
N THR A 454 -22.88 0.38 11.68
CA THR A 454 -22.06 0.15 12.90
C THR A 454 -21.18 -1.10 12.82
N VAL A 455 -21.56 -2.10 12.00
CA VAL A 455 -20.68 -3.23 11.65
C VAL A 455 -19.60 -2.80 10.67
N GLY A 456 -19.93 -1.89 9.74
CA GLY A 456 -19.05 -1.33 8.73
C GLY A 456 -18.00 -0.34 9.24
N ASP A 457 -18.25 0.38 10.34
CA ASP A 457 -17.31 1.34 10.92
C ASP A 457 -15.92 0.76 11.22
N PRO A 458 -15.77 -0.35 11.98
CA PRO A 458 -14.44 -0.96 12.19
C PRO A 458 -13.83 -1.54 10.92
N PHE A 459 -14.63 -1.80 9.86
CA PHE A 459 -14.13 -2.27 8.57
C PHE A 459 -13.53 -1.10 7.78
N LYS A 460 -14.27 0.00 7.60
CA LYS A 460 -13.86 1.13 6.74
C LYS A 460 -12.94 2.14 7.42
N ASP A 461 -12.98 2.27 8.75
CA ASP A 461 -12.25 3.34 9.46
C ASP A 461 -11.15 2.84 10.40
N THR A 462 -11.02 1.51 10.55
CA THR A 462 -9.93 0.93 11.35
C THR A 462 -9.20 -0.14 10.57
N SER A 463 -9.84 -1.28 10.32
CA SER A 463 -9.14 -2.47 9.86
C SER A 463 -8.72 -2.38 8.41
N GLY A 464 -9.64 -2.01 7.50
CA GLY A 464 -9.39 -1.92 6.07
C GLY A 464 -8.23 -0.98 5.71
N PRO A 465 -8.27 0.32 6.09
CA PRO A 465 -7.20 1.25 5.79
C PRO A 465 -5.86 0.87 6.45
N CYS A 466 -5.89 0.32 7.67
CA CYS A 466 -4.67 -0.06 8.38
C CYS A 466 -3.96 -1.27 7.76
N ILE A 467 -4.65 -2.14 7.01
CA ILE A 467 -3.98 -3.25 6.29
C ILE A 467 -2.99 -2.72 5.25
N ASN A 468 -3.30 -1.63 4.55
CA ASN A 468 -2.34 -0.98 3.63
C ASN A 468 -1.07 -0.53 4.37
N ILE A 469 -1.23 0.03 5.58
CA ILE A 469 -0.09 0.42 6.42
C ILE A 469 0.68 -0.81 6.88
N LEU A 470 -0.01 -1.88 7.29
CA LEU A 470 0.61 -3.15 7.69
C LEU A 470 1.51 -3.72 6.59
N ILE A 471 1.05 -3.76 5.34
CA ILE A 471 1.83 -4.25 4.19
C ILE A 471 3.11 -3.43 4.02
N LYS A 472 2.99 -2.10 4.02
CA LYS A 472 4.13 -1.18 3.88
C LYS A 472 5.08 -1.27 5.06
N LEU A 473 4.56 -1.37 6.28
CA LEU A 473 5.33 -1.53 7.51
C LEU A 473 6.14 -2.81 7.50
N MET A 474 5.51 -3.96 7.20
CA MET A 474 6.22 -5.25 7.12
C MET A 474 7.33 -5.21 6.07
N SER A 475 7.08 -4.57 4.93
CA SER A 475 8.08 -4.38 3.87
C SER A 475 9.25 -3.51 4.33
N MET A 476 8.97 -2.38 4.98
CA MET A 476 10.00 -1.48 5.51
C MET A 476 10.83 -2.13 6.61
N ILE A 477 10.20 -2.87 7.52
CA ILE A 477 10.90 -3.63 8.56
C ILE A 477 11.78 -4.71 7.92
N SER A 478 11.29 -5.40 6.89
CA SER A 478 12.08 -6.40 6.17
C SER A 478 13.34 -5.78 5.55
N ILE A 479 13.21 -4.62 4.88
CA ILE A 479 14.32 -3.88 4.30
C ILE A 479 15.33 -3.48 5.39
N VAL A 480 14.88 -2.81 6.45
CA VAL A 480 15.77 -2.34 7.54
C VAL A 480 16.53 -3.49 8.21
N PHE A 481 15.89 -4.65 8.38
CA PHE A 481 16.49 -5.81 9.02
C PHE A 481 17.14 -6.81 8.04
N ALA A 482 17.21 -6.51 6.73
CA ALA A 482 17.73 -7.43 5.72
C ALA A 482 19.18 -7.86 6.04
N GLY A 483 20.07 -6.89 6.32
CA GLY A 483 21.46 -7.19 6.68
C GLY A 483 21.59 -8.02 7.97
N PHE A 484 20.70 -7.79 8.95
CA PHE A 484 20.64 -8.59 10.18
C PHE A 484 20.21 -10.03 9.89
N ILE A 485 19.19 -10.21 9.06
CA ILE A 485 18.69 -11.53 8.64
C ILE A 485 19.78 -12.31 7.89
N VAL A 486 20.44 -11.67 6.92
CA VAL A 486 21.56 -12.27 6.17
C VAL A 486 22.68 -12.74 7.10
N ALA A 487 23.02 -11.96 8.12
CA ALA A 487 24.12 -12.27 9.03
C ALA A 487 23.80 -13.41 10.03
N TYR A 488 22.56 -13.47 10.54
CA TYR A 488 22.21 -14.34 11.66
C TYR A 488 21.34 -15.55 11.30
N SER A 489 20.50 -15.45 10.26
CA SER A 489 19.63 -16.58 9.85
C SER A 489 20.44 -17.86 9.61
N PRO A 490 21.54 -17.87 8.82
CA PRO A 490 22.28 -19.11 8.56
C PRO A 490 22.76 -19.85 9.82
N ARG A 491 23.08 -19.10 10.89
CA ARG A 491 23.50 -19.68 12.18
C ARG A 491 22.35 -20.37 12.90
N ILE A 492 21.15 -19.79 12.82
CA ILE A 492 19.93 -20.36 13.38
C ILE A 492 19.50 -21.58 12.56
N GLU A 493 19.58 -21.50 11.24
CA GLU A 493 19.26 -22.62 10.35
C GLU A 493 20.13 -23.85 10.63
N ALA A 494 21.40 -23.64 10.98
CA ALA A 494 22.31 -24.72 11.36
C ALA A 494 21.92 -25.46 12.66
N LEU A 495 21.00 -24.92 13.47
CA LEU A 495 20.51 -25.58 14.69
C LEU A 495 19.49 -26.68 14.41
N TYR A 496 18.70 -26.52 13.35
CA TYR A 496 17.62 -27.46 13.00
C TYR A 496 17.86 -28.18 11.66
N THR A 497 18.93 -27.85 10.94
CA THR A 497 19.38 -28.60 9.76
C THR A 497 20.26 -29.77 10.19
N PRO A 498 19.99 -31.02 9.75
CA PRO A 498 20.80 -32.17 10.10
C PRO A 498 22.29 -31.94 9.79
N LYS A 499 23.17 -32.18 10.78
CA LYS A 499 24.62 -32.17 10.58
C LYS A 499 25.04 -33.50 9.95
N GLY A 500 24.93 -33.61 8.63
CA GLY A 500 25.33 -34.79 7.88
C GLY A 500 25.07 -34.62 6.39
N GLU A 501 26.15 -34.78 5.61
CA GLU A 501 26.29 -34.51 4.16
C GLU A 501 25.95 -33.07 3.75
N LYS A 502 26.99 -32.29 3.40
CA LYS A 502 26.82 -31.08 2.60
C LYS A 502 26.06 -31.52 1.34
N SER A 503 24.76 -31.24 1.28
CA SER A 503 23.98 -31.49 0.07
C SER A 503 24.69 -30.82 -1.09
N GLN A 504 24.92 -31.58 -2.16
CA GLN A 504 25.58 -31.15 -3.40
C GLN A 504 24.84 -30.00 -4.11
N TYR A 505 23.68 -29.59 -3.57
CA TYR A 505 22.80 -28.52 -4.04
C TYR A 505 22.71 -27.33 -3.06
N ASN A 506 23.69 -27.18 -2.16
CA ASN A 506 23.72 -26.07 -1.22
C ASN A 506 24.30 -24.81 -1.85
N ASN A 507 23.47 -23.77 -1.93
CA ASN A 507 23.93 -22.43 -2.25
C ASN A 507 24.67 -21.87 -1.03
N GLU A 508 25.86 -21.33 -1.24
CA GLU A 508 26.66 -20.74 -0.17
C GLU A 508 27.29 -19.42 -0.62
N VAL A 509 27.51 -18.50 0.32
CA VAL A 509 28.32 -17.31 0.06
C VAL A 509 29.78 -17.69 0.27
N LEU A 510 30.54 -17.68 -0.81
CA LEU A 510 31.99 -17.87 -0.79
C LEU A 510 32.66 -16.52 -0.60
N TYR A 511 33.69 -16.48 0.24
CA TYR A 511 34.49 -15.27 0.45
C TYR A 511 35.91 -15.50 -0.04
N ASN A 512 36.29 -14.77 -1.10
CA ASN A 512 37.61 -14.89 -1.70
C ASN A 512 38.46 -13.65 -1.38
N ALA A 513 39.78 -13.82 -1.31
CA ALA A 513 40.70 -12.68 -1.20
C ALA A 513 40.47 -11.73 -2.39
N ALA A 514 40.49 -10.43 -2.14
CA ALA A 514 40.42 -9.44 -3.22
C ALA A 514 41.58 -9.71 -4.21
N PRO A 515 41.34 -9.69 -5.54
CA PRO A 515 42.44 -9.80 -6.49
C PRO A 515 43.45 -8.69 -6.18
N ALA A 516 44.73 -9.05 -6.10
CA ALA A 516 45.80 -8.07 -5.94
C ALA A 516 45.64 -7.02 -7.05
N MET A 517 45.65 -5.73 -6.69
CA MET A 517 45.74 -4.67 -7.70
C MET A 517 46.90 -5.03 -8.63
N PRO A 518 46.73 -5.00 -9.97
CA PRO A 518 47.87 -5.12 -10.85
C PRO A 518 48.88 -4.06 -10.40
N ALA A 519 50.09 -4.48 -10.09
CA ALA A 519 51.17 -3.57 -9.79
C ALA A 519 51.18 -2.54 -10.91
N GLN A 520 51.14 -1.25 -10.56
CA GLN A 520 51.41 -0.20 -11.53
C GLN A 520 52.76 -0.56 -12.15
N GLU A 521 52.78 -0.92 -13.43
CA GLU A 521 54.02 -0.98 -14.18
C GLU A 521 54.64 0.41 -14.05
N GLU A 522 55.71 0.51 -13.25
CA GLU A 522 56.58 1.67 -13.26
C GLU A 522 57.05 1.83 -14.70
N LEU A 523 56.54 2.87 -15.36
CA LEU A 523 57.09 3.37 -16.62
C LEU A 523 58.61 3.49 -16.43
N PRO A 524 59.43 2.89 -17.31
CA PRO A 524 60.88 2.96 -17.17
C PRO A 524 61.30 4.43 -17.22
N ALA A 525 62.02 4.86 -16.19
CA ALA A 525 62.60 6.19 -16.12
C ALA A 525 63.47 6.42 -17.37
N GLU A 526 63.06 7.36 -18.22
CA GLU A 526 63.93 7.88 -19.28
C GLU A 526 65.21 8.41 -18.62
N SER A 527 66.30 7.71 -18.88
CA SER A 527 67.65 8.14 -18.55
C SER A 527 67.96 9.42 -19.34
N ALA A 528 67.88 10.57 -18.67
CA ALA A 528 68.53 11.79 -19.12
C ALA A 528 70.05 11.59 -19.08
N MET A 529 70.61 11.03 -20.16
CA MET A 529 72.01 11.23 -20.51
C MET A 529 72.08 12.48 -21.39
N GLY A 530 72.54 13.57 -20.78
CA GLY A 530 73.09 14.68 -21.56
C GLY A 530 74.40 14.27 -22.21
N GLN A 531 74.67 14.83 -23.38
CA GLN A 531 76.01 15.22 -23.80
C GLN A 531 75.90 16.27 -24.92
N GLU A 532 76.52 17.41 -24.61
CA GLU A 532 77.13 18.46 -25.45
C GLU A 532 76.34 19.15 -26.58
#